data_AF-N1W173-F1
#
_entry.id   AF-N1W173-F1
#
_cell.length_a   1.000
_cell.length_b   1.000
_cell.length_c   1.000
_cell.angle_alpha   90.00
_cell.angle_beta   90.00
_cell.angle_gamma   90.00
#
_symmetry.space_group_name_H-M   'P 1'
#
loop_
_entity.id
_entity.type
_entity.pdbx_description
1 polymer ?
#
loop_
_entity_poly.entity_id
_entity_poly.type
_entity_poly.pdbx_seq_one_letter_code
_entity_poly.pdbx_strand_id
1 'polypeptide(L)'
;MTTNKFEQSLENGPHNQLQKLIGLWSGKTKTWFEKDVLADESDAQASITSLLEGRFISIDYHSSLDGKPFVGKMIVGFDIPYQKFTSSWIDSFHMGSQIMLSSGISTEKGFSVTGSYGNPEYGEKLWGWRTEFQFISESEFSLTAYNISPEGEDAKATETFYKRVS
;
A
#
# COMPACT_ATOMS: atom_id res chain seq x y z
N MET A 1 -26.08 -7.02 24.07
CA MET A 1 -26.18 -7.31 22.62
C MET A 1 -24.82 -7.75 22.16
N THR A 2 -24.73 -8.87 21.43
CA THR A 2 -23.46 -9.34 20.87
C THR A 2 -23.12 -8.41 19.70
N THR A 3 -22.21 -7.46 19.91
CA THR A 3 -21.74 -6.55 18.86
C THR A 3 -21.23 -7.38 17.68
N ASN A 4 -21.62 -7.03 16.45
CA ASN A 4 -21.17 -7.73 15.24
C ASN A 4 -19.63 -7.67 15.18
N LYS A 5 -18.94 -8.76 14.79
CA LYS A 5 -17.47 -8.77 14.67
C LYS A 5 -16.93 -7.62 13.82
N PHE A 6 -17.69 -7.20 12.81
CA PHE A 6 -17.35 -6.05 11.98
C PHE A 6 -17.46 -4.72 12.75
N GLU A 7 -18.55 -4.50 13.48
CA GLU A 7 -18.73 -3.31 14.34
C GLU A 7 -17.60 -3.19 15.36
N GLN A 8 -17.23 -4.29 16.02
CA GLN A 8 -16.08 -4.31 16.93
C GLN A 8 -14.78 -3.93 16.20
N SER A 9 -14.56 -4.46 15.00
CA SER A 9 -13.38 -4.14 14.19
C SER A 9 -13.32 -2.67 13.76
N LEU A 10 -14.49 -2.04 13.53
CA LEU A 10 -14.61 -0.61 13.23
C LEU A 10 -14.36 0.27 14.47
N GLU A 11 -14.73 -0.19 15.65
CA GLU A 11 -14.53 0.56 16.90
C GLU A 11 -13.05 0.61 17.31
N ASN A 12 -12.36 -0.51 17.30
CA ASN A 12 -10.99 -0.60 17.85
C ASN A 12 -10.08 -1.64 17.17
N GLY A 13 -10.45 -2.11 15.98
CA GLY A 13 -9.69 -3.14 15.26
C GLY A 13 -9.08 -2.68 13.93
N PRO A 14 -8.76 -3.63 13.04
CA PRO A 14 -8.15 -3.34 11.74
C PRO A 14 -8.98 -2.42 10.84
N HIS A 15 -10.31 -2.53 10.85
CA HIS A 15 -11.14 -1.59 10.07
C HIS A 15 -11.03 -0.17 10.63
N ASN A 16 -10.96 0.02 11.96
CA ASN A 16 -10.67 1.31 12.57
C ASN A 16 -9.35 1.91 12.06
N GLN A 17 -8.30 1.09 12.00
CA GLN A 17 -6.99 1.51 11.49
C GLN A 17 -7.08 1.98 10.03
N LEU A 18 -7.81 1.27 9.17
CA LEU A 18 -8.06 1.71 7.79
C LEU A 18 -8.84 3.02 7.75
N GLN A 19 -9.89 3.17 8.58
CA GLN A 19 -10.69 4.40 8.59
C GLN A 19 -9.88 5.63 9.03
N LYS A 20 -8.88 5.46 9.90
CA LYS A 20 -7.97 6.56 10.28
C LYS A 20 -7.15 7.11 9.11
N LEU A 21 -7.00 6.37 8.00
CA LEU A 21 -6.30 6.86 6.81
C LEU A 21 -7.15 7.77 5.92
N ILE A 22 -8.47 7.81 6.09
CA ILE A 22 -9.36 8.61 5.24
C ILE A 22 -8.98 10.08 5.32
N GLY A 23 -8.86 10.74 4.17
CA GLY A 23 -8.50 12.15 4.06
C GLY A 23 -7.63 12.45 2.84
N LEU A 24 -7.17 13.69 2.76
CA LEU A 24 -6.23 14.14 1.75
C LEU A 24 -4.82 14.20 2.34
N TRP A 25 -3.85 13.76 1.56
CA TRP A 25 -2.47 13.60 1.98
C TRP A 25 -1.52 14.18 0.95
N SER A 26 -0.41 14.74 1.43
CA SER A 26 0.70 15.20 0.61
C SER A 26 2.02 14.72 1.19
N GLY A 27 3.02 14.51 0.34
CA GLY A 27 4.24 13.86 0.75
C GLY A 27 5.33 13.89 -0.31
N LYS A 28 6.38 13.11 -0.06
CA LYS A 28 7.44 12.88 -1.03
C LYS A 28 7.65 11.39 -1.21
N THR A 29 7.66 10.94 -2.46
CA THR A 29 8.03 9.58 -2.85
C THR A 29 9.49 9.57 -3.23
N LYS A 30 10.23 8.63 -2.64
CA LYS A 30 11.58 8.25 -3.04
C LYS A 30 11.52 6.92 -3.76
N THR A 31 12.30 6.78 -4.83
CA THR A 31 12.33 5.59 -5.68
C THR A 31 13.76 5.07 -5.83
N TRP A 32 13.90 3.75 -5.79
CA TRP A 32 15.16 3.02 -5.96
C TRP A 32 14.99 1.96 -7.05
N PHE A 33 15.87 1.99 -8.05
CA PHE A 33 15.96 0.91 -9.05
C PHE A 33 17.04 -0.10 -8.71
N GLU A 34 18.07 0.35 -7.98
CA GLU A 34 19.14 -0.48 -7.45
C GLU A 34 19.11 -0.40 -5.93
N LYS A 35 19.57 -1.48 -5.27
CA LYS A 35 19.56 -1.56 -3.82
C LYS A 35 20.38 -0.42 -3.22
N ASP A 36 19.74 0.37 -2.36
CA ASP A 36 20.31 1.49 -1.61
C ASP A 36 20.82 2.68 -2.44
N VAL A 37 20.53 2.73 -3.75
CA VAL A 37 20.85 3.87 -4.64
C VAL A 37 19.58 4.64 -5.00
N LEU A 38 19.43 5.85 -4.43
CA LEU A 38 18.27 6.71 -4.70
C LEU A 38 18.27 7.16 -6.16
N ALA A 39 17.21 6.84 -6.90
CA ALA A 39 17.07 7.14 -8.32
C ALA A 39 16.25 8.40 -8.58
N ASP A 40 15.17 8.60 -7.81
CA ASP A 40 14.25 9.74 -7.99
C ASP A 40 13.63 10.14 -6.64
N GLU A 41 13.31 11.43 -6.50
CA GLU A 41 12.49 11.97 -5.43
C GLU A 41 11.47 12.96 -6.00
N SER A 42 10.19 12.70 -5.76
CA SER A 42 9.07 13.44 -6.35
C SER A 42 8.00 13.77 -5.32
N ASP A 43 7.29 14.88 -5.52
CA ASP A 43 6.12 15.21 -4.69
C ASP A 43 4.97 14.25 -4.97
N ALA A 44 4.31 13.80 -3.90
CA ALA A 44 3.20 12.85 -3.98
C ALA A 44 1.96 13.43 -3.29
N GLN A 45 0.78 13.09 -3.81
CA GLN A 45 -0.47 13.33 -3.12
C GLN A 45 -1.32 12.06 -3.16
N ALA A 46 -2.14 11.88 -2.13
CA ALA A 46 -3.09 10.78 -2.05
C ALA A 46 -4.45 11.26 -1.53
N SER A 47 -5.52 10.77 -2.13
CA SER A 47 -6.88 10.87 -1.64
C SER A 47 -7.32 9.49 -1.15
N ILE A 48 -7.65 9.38 0.13
CA ILE A 48 -8.08 8.13 0.75
C ILE A 48 -9.55 8.24 1.12
N THR A 49 -10.38 7.37 0.56
CA THR A 49 -11.84 7.36 0.75
C THR A 49 -12.33 6.02 1.30
N SER A 50 -13.42 6.05 2.06
CA SER A 50 -14.09 4.84 2.55
C SER A 50 -14.95 4.21 1.45
N LEU A 51 -15.01 2.88 1.42
CA LEU A 51 -15.91 2.13 0.54
C LEU A 51 -16.78 1.17 1.36
N LEU A 52 -18.02 1.01 0.92
CA LEU A 52 -18.98 0.03 1.45
C LEU A 52 -19.09 0.11 2.98
N GLU A 53 -19.38 1.30 3.50
CA GLU A 53 -19.63 1.55 4.94
C GLU A 53 -18.42 1.20 5.84
N GLY A 54 -17.21 1.52 5.39
CA GLY A 54 -15.98 1.30 6.17
C GLY A 54 -15.37 -0.09 6.07
N ARG A 55 -15.87 -0.93 5.16
CA ARG A 55 -15.31 -2.27 4.89
C ARG A 55 -13.96 -2.21 4.18
N PHE A 56 -13.78 -1.19 3.32
CA PHE A 56 -12.55 -0.99 2.57
C PHE A 56 -12.19 0.49 2.53
N ILE A 57 -10.95 0.76 2.13
CA ILE A 57 -10.51 2.09 1.69
C ILE A 57 -10.03 2.03 0.24
N SER A 58 -10.27 3.09 -0.52
CA SER A 58 -9.59 3.37 -1.80
C SER A 58 -8.52 4.41 -1.55
N ILE A 59 -7.31 4.15 -2.05
CA ILE A 59 -6.19 5.07 -2.06
C ILE A 59 -5.93 5.43 -3.51
N ASP A 60 -6.25 6.66 -3.88
CA ASP A 60 -5.95 7.27 -5.16
C ASP A 60 -4.69 8.12 -4.98
N TYR A 61 -3.59 7.80 -5.66
CA TYR A 61 -2.37 8.59 -5.51
C TYR A 61 -1.79 9.01 -6.86
N HIS A 62 -1.10 10.14 -6.84
CA HIS A 62 -0.35 10.66 -7.97
C HIS A 62 1.02 11.18 -7.51
N SER A 63 2.00 11.04 -8.38
CA SER A 63 3.37 11.52 -8.19
C SER A 63 4.01 11.74 -9.57
N SER A 64 5.32 11.89 -9.62
CA SER A 64 6.12 11.80 -10.83
C SER A 64 7.24 10.78 -10.67
N LEU A 65 7.76 10.31 -11.80
CA LEU A 65 8.99 9.53 -11.89
C LEU A 65 9.75 10.01 -13.12
N ASP A 66 10.99 10.47 -12.94
CA ASP A 66 11.79 11.06 -14.04
C ASP A 66 11.02 12.17 -14.78
N GLY A 67 10.35 13.03 -14.00
CA GLY A 67 9.53 14.14 -14.50
C GLY A 67 8.23 13.76 -15.22
N LYS A 68 7.92 12.46 -15.35
CA LYS A 68 6.68 11.98 -15.99
C LYS A 68 5.60 11.70 -14.96
N PRO A 69 4.32 11.99 -15.25
CA PRO A 69 3.22 11.68 -14.34
C PRO A 69 3.15 10.17 -14.03
N PHE A 70 3.03 9.86 -12.74
CA PHE A 70 2.80 8.52 -12.23
C PHE A 70 1.50 8.51 -11.41
N VAL A 71 0.59 7.59 -11.72
CA VAL A 71 -0.69 7.47 -11.02
C VAL A 71 -0.94 6.03 -10.61
N GLY A 72 -1.58 5.84 -9.46
CA GLY A 72 -1.94 4.52 -8.98
C GLY A 72 -3.17 4.51 -8.11
N LYS A 73 -3.71 3.31 -7.93
CA LYS A 73 -4.87 3.03 -7.09
C LYS A 73 -4.66 1.75 -6.31
N MET A 74 -5.00 1.80 -5.02
CA MET A 74 -5.04 0.62 -4.16
C MET A 74 -6.36 0.54 -3.43
N ILE A 75 -6.99 -0.64 -3.41
CA ILE A 75 -8.10 -0.92 -2.51
C ILE A 75 -7.57 -1.81 -1.40
N VAL A 76 -7.86 -1.47 -0.14
CA VAL A 76 -7.41 -2.24 1.04
C VAL A 76 -8.60 -2.58 1.92
N GLY A 77 -8.65 -3.82 2.40
CA GLY A 77 -9.63 -4.31 3.37
C GLY A 77 -9.01 -5.23 4.42
N PHE A 78 -9.84 -5.67 5.36
CA PHE A 78 -9.45 -6.66 6.37
C PHE A 78 -10.45 -7.82 6.41
N ASP A 79 -9.93 -9.03 6.18
CA ASP A 79 -10.68 -10.28 6.21
C ASP A 79 -10.75 -10.80 7.65
N ILE A 80 -11.92 -10.61 8.28
CA ILE A 80 -12.15 -11.01 9.68
C ILE A 80 -12.02 -12.52 9.89
N PRO A 81 -12.63 -13.41 9.08
CA PRO A 81 -12.43 -14.85 9.24
C PRO A 81 -10.97 -15.29 9.21
N TYR A 82 -10.17 -14.74 8.30
CA TYR A 82 -8.77 -15.14 8.11
C TYR A 82 -7.75 -14.25 8.85
N GLN A 83 -8.21 -13.20 9.53
CA GLN A 83 -7.39 -12.25 10.28
C GLN A 83 -6.24 -11.65 9.45
N LYS A 84 -6.53 -11.26 8.20
CA LYS A 84 -5.52 -10.76 7.26
C LYS A 84 -5.99 -9.51 6.53
N PHE A 85 -5.06 -8.59 6.27
CA PHE A 85 -5.28 -7.52 5.30
C PHE A 85 -5.24 -8.09 3.89
N THR A 86 -6.06 -7.53 3.02
CA THR A 86 -6.07 -7.85 1.59
C THR A 86 -6.04 -6.55 0.81
N SER A 87 -5.38 -6.57 -0.35
CA SER A 87 -5.40 -5.44 -1.25
C SER A 87 -5.38 -5.84 -2.72
N SER A 88 -5.90 -4.94 -3.55
CA SER A 88 -5.67 -4.93 -4.99
C SER A 88 -4.99 -3.62 -5.37
N TRP A 89 -4.00 -3.71 -6.25
CA TRP A 89 -3.19 -2.56 -6.65
C TRP A 89 -3.00 -2.52 -8.17
N ILE A 90 -3.12 -1.32 -8.73
CA ILE A 90 -2.85 -0.98 -10.13
C ILE A 90 -2.11 0.36 -10.20
N ASP A 91 -1.30 0.54 -11.24
CA ASP A 91 -0.66 1.81 -11.54
C ASP A 91 -0.35 1.99 -13.04
N SER A 92 0.22 3.13 -13.38
CA SER A 92 0.60 3.48 -14.76
C SER A 92 2.01 3.05 -15.16
N PHE A 93 2.75 2.31 -14.32
CA PHE A 93 4.19 2.03 -14.57
C PHE A 93 4.58 0.57 -14.32
N HIS A 94 4.34 0.03 -13.13
CA HIS A 94 4.87 -1.27 -12.73
C HIS A 94 4.08 -2.44 -13.31
N MET A 95 2.74 -2.32 -13.36
CA MET A 95 1.88 -3.48 -13.57
C MET A 95 1.42 -3.71 -15.01
N GLY A 96 1.71 -2.80 -15.95
CA GLY A 96 1.12 -2.83 -17.28
C GLY A 96 -0.40 -2.80 -17.20
N SER A 97 -1.07 -3.90 -17.55
CA SER A 97 -2.53 -4.08 -17.39
C SER A 97 -2.92 -5.12 -16.33
N GLN A 98 -1.97 -5.59 -15.52
CA GLN A 98 -2.21 -6.56 -14.46
C GLN A 98 -2.74 -5.87 -13.20
N ILE A 99 -3.54 -6.61 -12.42
CA ILE A 99 -3.94 -6.20 -11.06
C ILE A 99 -3.12 -7.04 -10.08
N MET A 100 -2.33 -6.41 -9.23
CA MET A 100 -1.63 -7.12 -8.18
C MET A 100 -2.58 -7.36 -7.01
N LEU A 101 -2.79 -8.63 -6.67
CA LEU A 101 -3.49 -9.01 -5.45
C LEU A 101 -2.45 -9.31 -4.36
N SER A 102 -2.68 -8.76 -3.17
CA SER A 102 -1.78 -8.95 -2.03
C SER A 102 -2.57 -9.31 -0.78
N SER A 103 -1.90 -9.99 0.16
CA SER A 103 -2.44 -10.20 1.50
C SER A 103 -1.34 -10.21 2.55
N GLY A 104 -1.70 -9.99 3.79
CA GLY A 104 -0.75 -10.08 4.89
C GLY A 104 -1.34 -9.72 6.24
N ILE A 105 -0.49 -9.35 7.18
CA ILE A 105 -0.81 -9.31 8.61
C ILE A 105 -0.55 -7.92 9.20
N SER A 106 -1.13 -7.68 10.38
CA SER A 106 -0.78 -6.53 11.20
C SER A 106 0.70 -6.58 11.60
N THR A 107 1.31 -5.40 11.71
CA THR A 107 2.62 -5.18 12.30
C THR A 107 2.47 -4.34 13.58
N GLU A 108 3.55 -4.10 14.32
CA GLU A 108 3.52 -3.28 15.53
C GLU A 108 2.97 -1.87 15.28
N LYS A 109 3.27 -1.31 14.09
CA LYS A 109 2.95 0.08 13.74
C LYS A 109 2.02 0.20 12.52
N GLY A 110 1.37 -0.88 12.10
CA GLY A 110 0.47 -0.85 10.95
C GLY A 110 0.22 -2.23 10.39
N PHE A 111 0.48 -2.43 9.10
CA PHE A 111 0.32 -3.72 8.45
C PHE A 111 1.21 -3.85 7.21
N SER A 112 1.46 -5.09 6.81
CA SER A 112 2.21 -5.39 5.58
C SER A 112 1.39 -6.37 4.74
N VAL A 113 1.33 -6.11 3.44
CA VAL A 113 0.73 -7.01 2.44
C VAL A 113 1.76 -7.39 1.40
N THR A 114 1.75 -8.64 0.97
CA THR A 114 2.65 -9.13 -0.07
C THR A 114 1.85 -9.72 -1.21
N GLY A 115 2.16 -9.29 -2.43
CA GLY A 115 1.69 -9.85 -3.68
C GLY A 115 2.85 -10.41 -4.49
N SER A 116 2.54 -10.90 -5.69
CA SER A 116 3.55 -11.36 -6.63
C SER A 116 3.31 -10.75 -8.01
N TYR A 117 4.39 -10.53 -8.74
CA TYR A 117 4.34 -10.07 -10.13
C TYR A 117 5.44 -10.77 -10.94
N GLY A 118 5.27 -10.73 -12.26
CA GLY A 118 6.21 -11.29 -13.20
C GLY A 118 5.64 -11.21 -14.61
N ASN A 119 6.50 -11.48 -15.59
CA ASN A 119 6.10 -11.66 -16.98
C ASN A 119 6.89 -12.88 -17.51
N PRO A 120 6.20 -13.92 -18.03
CA PRO A 120 6.84 -15.11 -18.59
C PRO A 120 7.92 -14.82 -19.65
N GLU A 121 7.82 -13.69 -20.36
CA GLU A 121 8.82 -13.26 -21.34
C GLU A 121 10.18 -12.91 -20.69
N TYR A 122 10.19 -12.52 -19.42
CA TYR A 122 11.38 -12.19 -18.65
C TYR A 122 11.75 -13.27 -17.61
N GLY A 123 11.01 -14.38 -17.58
CA GLY A 123 11.27 -15.53 -16.72
C GLY A 123 10.02 -16.11 -16.07
N GLU A 124 10.09 -17.40 -15.72
CA GLU A 124 8.96 -18.12 -15.10
C GLU A 124 8.83 -17.86 -13.59
N LYS A 125 9.91 -17.44 -12.94
CA LYS A 125 9.92 -17.16 -11.50
C LYS A 125 9.27 -15.81 -11.21
N LEU A 126 8.31 -15.81 -10.30
CA LEU A 126 7.64 -14.60 -9.85
C LEU A 126 8.49 -13.86 -8.80
N TRP A 127 8.47 -12.53 -8.88
CA TRP A 127 8.98 -11.65 -7.85
C TRP A 127 7.88 -11.38 -6.83
N GLY A 128 8.28 -11.13 -5.58
CA GLY A 128 7.40 -10.63 -4.54
C GLY A 128 7.39 -9.10 -4.52
N TRP A 129 6.24 -8.53 -4.17
CA TRP A 129 6.09 -7.11 -3.91
C TRP A 129 5.44 -6.94 -2.53
N ARG A 130 6.23 -6.53 -1.55
CA ARG A 130 5.76 -6.29 -0.18
C ARG A 130 5.50 -4.80 0.00
N THR A 131 4.28 -4.42 0.32
CA THR A 131 3.90 -3.06 0.69
C THR A 131 3.62 -2.99 2.19
N GLU A 132 4.34 -2.12 2.87
CA GLU A 132 4.22 -1.87 4.30
C GLU A 132 3.57 -0.50 4.53
N PHE A 133 2.49 -0.50 5.30
CA PHE A 133 1.83 0.68 5.83
C PHE A 133 2.28 0.88 7.26
N GLN A 134 2.89 2.02 7.56
CA GLN A 134 3.32 2.37 8.90
C GLN A 134 2.63 3.65 9.36
N PHE A 135 1.85 3.55 10.43
CA PHE A 135 1.27 4.68 11.14
C PHE A 135 2.36 5.32 12.01
N ILE A 136 2.67 6.58 11.74
CA ILE A 136 3.69 7.34 12.46
C ILE A 136 3.02 8.21 13.54
N SER A 137 1.93 8.88 13.17
CA SER A 137 1.07 9.66 14.06
C SER A 137 -0.37 9.69 13.51
N GLU A 138 -1.27 10.46 14.13
CA GLU A 138 -2.64 10.62 13.62
C GLU A 138 -2.72 11.36 12.27
N SER A 139 -1.67 12.13 11.94
CA SER A 139 -1.58 12.96 10.74
C SER A 139 -0.38 12.62 9.86
N GLU A 140 0.32 11.51 10.14
CA GLU A 140 1.47 11.05 9.35
C GLU A 140 1.48 9.53 9.22
N PHE A 141 1.71 9.04 8.00
CA PHE A 141 1.96 7.63 7.73
C PHE A 141 2.99 7.47 6.62
N SER A 142 3.61 6.30 6.51
CA SER A 142 4.43 5.94 5.37
C SER A 142 3.89 4.72 4.63
N LEU A 143 4.15 4.70 3.34
CA LEU A 143 3.93 3.56 2.46
C LEU A 143 5.26 3.19 1.83
N THR A 144 5.79 2.03 2.20
CA THR A 144 7.09 1.54 1.71
C THR A 144 6.90 0.24 0.97
N ALA A 145 7.40 0.14 -0.25
CA ALA A 145 7.37 -1.06 -1.06
C ALA A 145 8.76 -1.66 -1.23
N TYR A 146 8.82 -2.99 -1.25
CA TYR A 146 10.03 -3.77 -1.44
C TYR A 146 9.82 -4.79 -2.56
N ASN A 147 10.79 -4.87 -3.46
CA ASN A 147 10.95 -6.02 -4.33
C ASN A 147 11.54 -7.17 -3.53
N ILE A 148 11.02 -8.37 -3.71
CA ILE A 148 11.55 -9.61 -3.15
C ILE A 148 11.95 -10.49 -4.32
N SER A 149 13.24 -10.81 -4.45
CA SER A 149 13.72 -11.70 -5.49
C SER A 149 13.10 -13.10 -5.34
N PRO A 150 13.08 -13.92 -6.42
CA PRO A 150 12.67 -15.31 -6.31
C PRO A 150 13.49 -16.13 -5.30
N GLU A 151 14.70 -15.68 -4.99
CA GLU A 151 15.61 -16.25 -3.98
C GLU A 151 15.32 -15.74 -2.56
N GLY A 152 14.40 -14.78 -2.40
CA GLY A 152 13.90 -14.28 -1.12
C GLY A 152 14.59 -13.02 -0.61
N GLU A 153 15.47 -12.40 -1.39
CA GLU A 153 16.19 -11.19 -0.99
C GLU A 153 15.32 -9.96 -1.19
N ASP A 154 15.25 -9.07 -0.20
CA ASP A 154 14.51 -7.82 -0.31
C ASP A 154 15.39 -6.62 -0.69
N ALA A 155 14.80 -5.76 -1.51
CA ALA A 155 15.34 -4.47 -1.91
C ALA A 155 14.21 -3.43 -1.89
N LYS A 156 14.44 -2.30 -1.21
CA LYS A 156 13.47 -1.19 -1.17
C LYS A 156 13.27 -0.67 -2.60
N ALA A 157 12.01 -0.50 -3.00
CA ALA A 157 11.62 -0.02 -4.32
C ALA A 157 11.09 1.41 -4.26
N THR A 158 10.14 1.67 -3.35
CA THR A 158 9.58 3.01 -3.14
C THR A 158 9.33 3.27 -1.67
N GLU A 159 9.39 4.52 -1.26
CA GLU A 159 9.02 4.98 0.08
C GLU A 159 8.34 6.32 -0.04
N THR A 160 7.13 6.43 0.49
CA THR A 160 6.41 7.70 0.54
C THR A 160 6.05 8.03 1.96
N PHE A 161 6.48 9.21 2.43
CA PHE A 161 6.01 9.76 3.69
C PHE A 161 4.90 10.76 3.41
N TYR A 162 3.72 10.50 3.97
CA TYR A 162 2.54 11.32 3.81
C TYR A 162 2.23 12.09 5.09
N LYS A 163 1.82 13.35 4.91
CA LYS A 163 1.25 14.22 5.93
C LYS A 163 -0.16 14.62 5.54
N ARG A 164 -1.07 14.59 6.51
CA ARG A 164 -2.48 14.93 6.31
C ARG A 164 -2.61 16.41 5.97
N VAL A 165 -3.45 16.69 4.97
CA VAL A 165 -3.81 18.04 4.52
C VAL A 165 -5.20 18.42 5.04
N SER A 166 -6.16 17.50 4.96
CA SER A 166 -7.53 17.66 5.47
C SER A 166 -8.18 16.32 5.76
#